data_AF-A0AAW0M973-F1
#
_entry.id   AF-A0AAW0M973-F1
#
_cell.length_a   1.000
_cell.length_b   1.000
_cell.length_c   1.000
_cell.angle_alpha   90.00
_cell.angle_beta   90.00
_cell.angle_gamma   90.00
#
_symmetry.space_group_name_H-M   'P 1'
#
loop_
_entity.id
_entity.type
_entity.pdbx_description
1 polymer ?
#
loop_
_entity_poly.entity_id
_entity_poly.type
_entity_poly.pdbx_seq_one_letter_code
_entity_poly.pdbx_strand_id
1 'polypeptide(L)'
;MSEEDMEVDHFFQPKNKEIDHFSHEHPLTFIESEKQISRKHRKKNVICKGCQKFCTFPLYACTQTQCSFYLHKSCAEFPMEVQNPFHPHGPLTLCFDPNKSFPCGACFKSCSGFYFHCEKNNNNSKAVSNYNTSSTCIHWYLLTRRMR
;
A
#
# COMPACT_ATOMS: atom_id res chain seq x y z
N MET A 1 42.43 12.99 34.80
CA MET A 1 42.53 14.47 34.78
C MET A 1 43.43 14.80 33.61
N SER A 2 42.97 15.33 32.47
CA SER A 2 41.73 16.02 32.03
C SER A 2 41.70 15.90 30.49
N GLU A 3 40.60 15.49 29.84
CA GLU A 3 39.47 16.31 29.33
C GLU A 3 39.90 17.35 28.29
N GLU A 4 39.55 17.10 27.02
CA GLU A 4 39.09 18.13 26.08
C GLU A 4 38.41 17.46 24.87
N ASP A 5 37.14 17.82 24.72
CA ASP A 5 36.10 17.20 23.91
C ASP A 5 36.07 17.72 22.46
N MET A 6 35.64 16.87 21.52
CA MET A 6 34.98 17.35 20.30
C MET A 6 33.85 16.38 19.92
N GLU A 7 32.65 16.79 20.30
CA GLU A 7 31.37 16.12 20.09
C GLU A 7 31.13 15.83 18.60
N VAL A 8 31.07 14.55 18.21
CA VAL A 8 30.53 14.18 16.90
C VAL A 8 29.02 14.15 17.04
N ASP A 9 28.45 15.26 16.57
CA ASP A 9 27.03 15.57 16.49
C ASP A 9 26.19 14.32 16.24
N HIS A 10 25.30 14.07 17.18
CA HIS A 10 24.27 13.05 17.07
C HIS A 10 23.42 13.41 15.85
N PHE A 11 23.71 12.77 14.72
CA PHE A 11 22.94 12.86 13.50
C PHE A 11 21.45 12.87 13.87
N PHE A 12 20.84 14.04 13.67
CA PHE A 12 19.41 14.26 13.74
C PHE A 12 18.74 13.19 12.87
N GLN A 13 18.31 12.08 13.48
CA GLN A 13 17.36 11.19 12.86
C GLN A 13 16.04 11.96 12.84
N PRO A 14 15.44 12.27 11.68
CA PRO A 14 14.13 12.89 11.66
C PRO A 14 13.17 11.95 12.39
N LYS A 15 12.67 12.43 13.53
CA LYS A 15 11.64 11.78 14.35
C LYS A 15 10.39 11.58 13.50
N ASN A 16 9.84 10.36 13.57
CA ASN A 16 8.60 9.86 12.97
C ASN A 16 8.52 9.79 11.43
N LYS A 17 8.82 8.60 10.88
CA LYS A 17 8.28 8.16 9.58
C LYS A 17 7.10 7.21 9.78
N GLU A 18 6.16 7.61 10.63
CA GLU A 18 4.91 6.89 10.83
C GLU A 18 3.80 7.49 9.97
N ILE A 19 2.89 6.65 9.51
CA ILE A 19 1.71 7.09 8.76
C ILE A 19 0.45 6.49 9.37
N ASP A 20 -0.61 7.29 9.45
CA ASP A 20 -1.97 6.80 9.62
C ASP A 20 -2.48 6.39 8.23
N HIS A 21 -2.77 5.11 8.05
CA HIS A 21 -3.13 4.56 6.75
C HIS A 21 -4.57 4.05 6.78
N PHE A 22 -5.41 4.45 5.83
CA PHE A 22 -6.86 4.13 5.78
C PHE A 22 -7.19 2.64 5.92
N SER A 23 -6.24 1.77 5.56
CA SER A 23 -6.42 0.32 5.55
C SER A 23 -6.10 -0.35 6.89
N HIS A 24 -5.65 0.38 7.90
CA HIS A 24 -5.23 -0.20 9.17
C HIS A 24 -5.43 0.79 10.34
N GLU A 25 -5.81 0.28 11.50
CA GLU A 25 -6.15 1.08 12.68
C GLU A 25 -4.94 1.67 13.42
N HIS A 26 -3.77 1.04 13.29
CA HIS A 26 -2.54 1.48 13.95
C HIS A 26 -1.64 2.24 12.97
N PRO A 27 -0.84 3.20 13.48
CA PRO A 27 0.20 3.83 12.68
C PRO A 27 1.17 2.79 12.13
N LEU A 28 1.59 3.00 10.87
CA LEU A 28 2.60 2.17 10.23
C LEU A 28 3.94 2.89 10.24
N THR A 29 4.95 2.24 10.78
CA THR A 29 6.33 2.75 10.81
C THR A 29 7.06 2.39 9.53
N PHE A 30 7.74 3.35 8.92
CA PHE A 30 8.65 3.11 7.80
C PHE A 30 9.91 2.37 8.25
N ILE A 31 10.23 1.29 7.55
CA ILE A 31 11.40 0.45 7.77
C ILE A 31 12.20 0.41 6.48
N GLU A 32 13.38 1.01 6.52
CA GLU A 32 14.28 1.14 5.37
C GLU A 32 15.08 -0.12 5.10
N SER A 33 15.43 -0.86 6.15
CA SER A 33 16.17 -2.12 6.02
C SER A 33 15.94 -3.07 7.19
N GLU A 34 16.29 -4.34 7.00
CA GLU A 34 16.17 -5.39 8.02
C GLU A 34 16.92 -5.06 9.33
N LYS A 35 17.94 -4.19 9.27
CA LYS A 35 18.75 -3.78 10.42
C LYS A 35 17.93 -3.02 11.48
N GLN A 36 16.87 -2.33 11.07
CA GLN A 36 15.99 -1.57 11.97
C GLN A 36 14.98 -2.47 12.70
N ILE A 37 14.85 -3.75 12.30
CA ILE A 37 13.95 -4.69 12.94
C ILE A 37 14.69 -5.45 14.04
N SER A 38 14.19 -5.38 15.27
CA SER A 38 14.68 -6.23 16.36
C SER A 38 14.62 -7.72 15.97
N ARG A 39 15.59 -8.53 16.42
CA ARG A 39 15.66 -9.97 16.09
C ARG A 39 14.35 -10.71 16.39
N LYS A 40 13.62 -10.30 17.44
CA LYS A 40 12.33 -10.86 17.86
C LYS A 40 11.20 -10.63 16.85
N HIS A 41 11.27 -9.56 16.07
CA HIS A 41 10.24 -9.16 15.09
C HIS A 41 10.66 -9.43 13.63
N ARG A 42 11.85 -10.02 13.43
CA ARG A 42 12.37 -10.36 12.11
C ARG A 42 11.64 -11.58 11.55
N LYS A 43 10.53 -11.35 10.85
CA LYS A 43 9.87 -12.37 10.03
C LYS A 43 10.45 -12.35 8.62
N LYS A 44 11.01 -13.48 8.18
CA LYS A 44 11.36 -13.67 6.76
C LYS A 44 10.07 -13.83 5.96
N ASN A 45 10.04 -13.32 4.73
CA ASN A 45 8.94 -13.50 3.77
C ASN A 45 7.59 -12.93 4.23
N VAL A 46 7.56 -11.70 4.75
CA VAL A 46 6.28 -11.02 5.05
C VAL A 46 5.54 -10.65 3.77
N ILE A 47 4.21 -10.71 3.80
CA ILE A 47 3.34 -10.46 2.65
C ILE A 47 2.70 -9.08 2.80
N CYS A 48 2.76 -8.29 1.73
CA CYS A 48 2.09 -7.00 1.65
C CYS A 48 0.56 -7.20 1.66
N LYS A 49 -0.13 -6.56 2.61
CA LYS A 49 -1.60 -6.63 2.69
C LYS A 49 -2.31 -5.91 1.54
N GLY A 50 -1.63 -4.95 0.90
CA GLY A 50 -2.16 -4.22 -0.26
C GLY A 50 -2.12 -5.03 -1.56
N CYS A 51 -0.98 -5.62 -1.91
CA CYS A 51 -0.84 -6.32 -3.20
C CYS A 51 -0.72 -7.86 -3.08
N GLN A 52 -0.70 -8.42 -1.88
CA GLN A 52 -0.58 -9.88 -1.64
C GLN A 52 0.70 -10.50 -2.22
N LYS A 53 1.76 -9.71 -2.41
CA LYS A 53 3.10 -10.17 -2.79
C LYS A 53 4.07 -10.03 -1.64
N PHE A 54 5.18 -10.76 -1.68
CA PHE A 54 6.26 -10.64 -0.70
C PHE A 54 6.79 -9.22 -0.63
N CYS A 55 6.96 -8.70 0.59
CA CYS A 55 7.60 -7.43 0.84
C CYS A 55 9.10 -7.53 0.64
N THR A 56 9.64 -6.49 0.03
CA THR A 56 11.06 -6.15 0.08
C THR A 56 11.18 -4.82 0.83
N PHE A 57 12.32 -4.59 1.46
CA PHE A 57 12.63 -3.27 1.97
C PHE A 57 12.85 -2.28 0.81
N PRO A 58 12.55 -0.97 0.99
CA PRO A 58 11.88 -0.39 2.15
C PRO A 58 10.37 -0.69 2.19
N LEU A 59 9.79 -0.77 3.40
CA LEU A 59 8.38 -1.09 3.62
C LEU A 59 7.79 -0.29 4.80
N TYR A 60 6.47 -0.31 4.94
CA TYR A 60 5.77 0.15 6.14
C TYR A 60 5.23 -1.06 6.92
N ALA A 61 5.37 -1.04 8.24
CA ALA A 61 4.88 -2.11 9.11
C ALA A 61 4.21 -1.56 10.37
N CYS A 62 3.17 -2.24 10.82
CA CYS A 62 2.65 -2.04 12.17
C CYS A 62 3.60 -2.71 13.16
N THR A 63 4.13 -1.94 14.11
CA THR A 63 5.07 -2.40 15.14
C THR A 63 4.37 -2.83 16.43
N GLN A 64 3.04 -2.70 16.51
CA GLN A 64 2.26 -3.13 17.66
C GLN A 64 2.36 -4.65 17.87
N THR A 65 2.32 -5.05 19.15
CA THR A 65 2.44 -6.45 19.53
C THR A 65 1.32 -7.27 18.90
N GLN A 66 1.67 -8.42 18.33
CA GLN A 66 0.74 -9.35 17.66
C GLN A 66 0.06 -8.80 16.40
N CYS A 67 0.40 -7.59 15.94
CA CYS A 67 -0.07 -7.11 14.65
C CYS A 67 0.87 -7.54 13.52
N SER A 68 0.31 -8.06 12.42
CA SER A 68 1.08 -8.49 11.25
C SER A 68 0.56 -7.80 10.00
N PHE A 69 0.66 -6.47 10.01
CA PHE A 69 0.29 -5.60 8.91
C PHE A 69 1.52 -5.01 8.26
N TYR A 70 1.72 -5.29 6.97
CA TYR A 70 2.87 -4.86 6.18
C TYR A 70 2.39 -4.33 4.84
N LEU A 71 3.00 -3.24 4.37
CA LEU A 71 2.80 -2.70 3.03
C LEU A 71 4.14 -2.42 2.38
N HIS A 72 4.27 -2.68 1.08
CA HIS A 72 5.35 -2.05 0.31
C HIS A 72 5.23 -0.53 0.44
N LYS A 73 6.36 0.17 0.39
CA LYS A 73 6.38 1.65 0.32
C LYS A 73 5.39 2.18 -0.74
N SER A 74 5.44 1.61 -1.94
CA SER A 74 4.57 1.97 -3.06
C SER A 74 3.09 1.64 -2.86
N CYS A 75 2.74 0.69 -2.00
CA CYS A 75 1.35 0.38 -1.66
C CYS A 75 0.83 1.34 -0.60
N ALA A 76 1.65 1.69 0.38
CA ALA A 76 1.30 2.63 1.45
C ALA A 76 1.18 4.07 0.95
N GLU A 77 2.02 4.46 -0.01
CA GLU A 77 2.03 5.80 -0.60
C GLU A 77 1.15 5.88 -1.86
N PHE A 78 0.38 4.82 -2.15
CA PHE A 78 -0.48 4.82 -3.32
C PHE A 78 -1.66 5.79 -3.12
N PRO A 79 -1.99 6.66 -4.09
CA PRO A 79 -3.10 7.60 -3.95
C PRO A 79 -4.43 6.89 -3.68
N MET A 80 -5.20 7.41 -2.73
CA MET A 80 -6.53 6.87 -2.40
C MET A 80 -7.52 7.04 -3.56
N GLU A 81 -7.36 8.08 -4.37
CA GLU A 81 -8.17 8.32 -5.57
C GLU A 81 -7.29 8.41 -6.81
N VAL A 82 -7.71 7.73 -7.88
CA VAL A 82 -7.02 7.76 -9.16
C VAL A 82 -7.99 8.05 -10.30
N GLN A 83 -7.68 9.05 -11.11
CA GLN A 83 -8.36 9.27 -12.38
C GLN A 83 -7.77 8.34 -13.45
N ASN A 84 -8.63 7.58 -14.11
CA ASN A 84 -8.24 6.75 -15.25
C ASN A 84 -8.85 7.33 -16.53
N PRO A 85 -8.05 7.78 -17.52
CA PRO A 85 -8.56 8.28 -18.79
C PRO A 85 -9.44 7.27 -19.54
N PHE A 86 -9.23 5.98 -19.29
CA PHE A 86 -10.02 4.89 -19.86
C PHE A 86 -11.22 4.50 -18.97
N HIS A 87 -11.57 5.29 -17.96
CA HIS A 87 -12.72 5.08 -17.11
C HIS A 87 -13.53 6.39 -16.97
N PRO A 88 -14.47 6.67 -17.90
CA PRO A 88 -15.13 7.97 -17.99
C PRO A 88 -16.16 8.24 -16.88
N HIS A 89 -16.40 7.30 -15.96
CA HIS A 89 -17.41 7.43 -14.91
C HIS A 89 -16.98 8.30 -13.73
N GLY A 90 -15.67 8.58 -13.58
CA GLY A 90 -15.13 9.37 -12.48
C GLY A 90 -13.83 8.81 -11.90
N PRO A 91 -13.34 9.39 -10.79
CA PRO A 91 -12.20 8.85 -10.08
C PRO A 91 -12.54 7.48 -9.49
N LEU A 92 -11.52 6.64 -9.38
CA LEU A 92 -11.59 5.36 -8.72
C LEU A 92 -11.03 5.47 -7.31
N THR A 93 -11.78 4.95 -6.35
CA THR A 93 -11.38 4.94 -4.94
C THR A 93 -10.68 3.63 -4.62
N LEU A 94 -9.52 3.72 -3.99
CA LEU A 94 -8.77 2.60 -3.44
C LEU A 94 -9.45 2.14 -2.14
N CYS A 95 -9.83 0.88 -2.10
CA CYS A 95 -10.50 0.26 -0.97
C CYS A 95 -9.68 -0.92 -0.45
N PHE A 96 -9.89 -1.24 0.82
CA PHE A 96 -9.34 -2.42 1.47
C PHE A 96 -10.38 -3.07 2.36
N ASP A 97 -10.55 -4.37 2.21
CA ASP A 97 -11.31 -5.21 3.13
C ASP A 97 -10.49 -6.50 3.34
N PRO A 98 -9.98 -6.76 4.56
CA PRO A 98 -9.12 -7.91 4.82
C PRO A 98 -9.83 -9.25 4.66
N ASN A 99 -11.17 -9.28 4.73
CA ASN A 99 -11.97 -10.50 4.65
C ASN A 99 -12.55 -10.73 3.25
N LYS A 100 -12.38 -9.76 2.34
CA LYS A 100 -12.94 -9.82 0.99
C LYS A 100 -11.99 -10.51 0.02
N SER A 101 -12.54 -11.46 -0.72
CA SER A 101 -12.00 -11.91 -1.99
C SER A 101 -12.93 -11.49 -3.12
N PHE A 102 -12.37 -11.22 -4.30
CA PHE A 102 -13.16 -10.77 -5.46
C PHE A 102 -12.56 -11.26 -6.77
N PRO A 103 -13.38 -11.57 -7.78
CA PRO A 103 -12.90 -11.80 -9.14
C PRO A 103 -12.39 -10.47 -9.72
N CYS A 104 -11.12 -10.44 -10.13
CA CYS A 104 -10.54 -9.26 -10.76
C CYS A 104 -10.79 -9.27 -12.26
N GLY A 105 -11.48 -8.24 -12.77
CA GLY A 105 -11.76 -8.09 -14.20
C GLY A 105 -10.52 -7.88 -15.09
N ALA A 106 -9.39 -7.49 -14.51
CA ALA A 106 -8.16 -7.22 -15.27
C ALA A 106 -7.20 -8.41 -15.35
N CYS A 107 -7.07 -9.19 -14.27
CA CYS A 107 -6.17 -10.35 -14.24
C CYS A 107 -6.90 -11.70 -14.31
N PHE A 108 -8.25 -11.70 -14.31
CA PHE A 108 -9.11 -12.88 -14.38
C PHE A 108 -8.86 -13.91 -13.28
N LYS A 109 -8.35 -13.47 -12.12
CA LYS A 109 -8.09 -14.30 -10.94
C LYS A 109 -8.89 -13.80 -9.75
N SER A 110 -9.12 -14.69 -8.78
CA SER A 110 -9.57 -14.28 -7.45
C SER A 110 -8.44 -13.51 -6.76
N CYS A 111 -8.73 -12.29 -6.32
CA CYS A 111 -7.81 -11.37 -5.67
C CYS A 111 -8.30 -11.00 -4.27
N SER A 112 -7.35 -10.59 -3.43
CA SER A 112 -7.59 -9.95 -2.14
C SER A 112 -6.59 -8.78 -1.98
N GLY A 113 -6.75 -8.00 -0.92
CA GLY A 113 -5.95 -6.79 -0.70
C GLY A 113 -6.60 -5.53 -1.27
N PHE A 114 -5.80 -4.60 -1.77
CA PHE A 114 -6.26 -3.33 -2.31
C PHE A 114 -6.91 -3.51 -3.68
N TYR A 115 -8.05 -2.85 -3.84
CA TYR A 115 -8.85 -2.87 -5.06
C TYR A 115 -9.48 -1.51 -5.32
N PHE A 116 -9.79 -1.26 -6.58
CA PHE A 116 -10.48 -0.05 -6.99
C PHE A 116 -11.98 -0.27 -7.08
N HIS A 117 -12.72 0.68 -6.54
CA HIS A 117 -14.16 0.80 -6.66
C HIS A 117 -14.53 2.08 -7.42
N CYS A 118 -15.60 2.01 -8.21
CA CYS A 118 -16.27 3.15 -8.82
C CYS A 118 -17.71 3.16 -8.35
N GLU A 119 -18.16 4.24 -7.74
CA GLU A 119 -19.58 4.51 -7.58
C GLU A 119 -20.11 4.98 -8.95
N LYS A 120 -21.04 4.23 -9.56
CA LYS A 120 -21.64 4.67 -10.82
C LYS A 120 -22.57 5.85 -10.54
N ASN A 121 -22.25 7.03 -11.05
CA ASN A 121 -23.27 8.06 -11.29
C ASN A 121 -24.03 7.67 -12.57
N ASN A 122 -25.26 7.21 -12.41
CA ASN A 122 -26.04 6.50 -13.42
C ASN A 122 -26.64 7.43 -14.52
N ASN A 123 -25.83 8.29 -15.15
CA ASN A 123 -26.34 9.32 -16.07
C ASN A 123 -25.81 9.25 -17.51
N ASN A 124 -25.11 8.21 -17.94
CA ASN A 124 -24.87 8.02 -19.38
C ASN A 124 -24.67 6.56 -19.79
N SER A 125 -25.78 5.91 -20.14
CA SER A 125 -25.84 4.62 -20.80
C SER A 125 -25.39 4.76 -22.25
N LYS A 126 -24.07 4.74 -22.50
CA LYS A 126 -23.42 4.39 -23.77
C LYS A 126 -21.89 4.52 -23.64
N ALA A 127 -21.27 3.53 -23.00
CA ALA A 127 -19.85 3.26 -23.20
C ALA A 127 -19.63 1.76 -23.19
N VAL A 128 -19.39 1.21 -24.38
CA VAL A 128 -19.01 -0.17 -24.62
C VAL A 128 -17.61 -0.34 -24.06
N SER A 129 -17.55 -0.94 -22.88
CA SER A 129 -16.33 -1.49 -22.36
C SER A 129 -16.66 -2.60 -21.39
N ASN A 130 -16.22 -3.81 -21.71
CA ASN A 130 -16.54 -5.04 -20.98
C ASN A 130 -15.97 -5.10 -19.54
N TYR A 131 -15.50 -3.98 -18.97
CA TYR A 131 -15.28 -3.83 -17.54
C TYR A 131 -16.56 -3.29 -16.88
N ASN A 132 -17.61 -4.12 -16.86
CA ASN A 132 -18.67 -3.98 -15.87
C ASN A 132 -18.01 -3.77 -14.50
N THR A 133 -18.38 -2.71 -13.79
CA THR A 133 -17.89 -2.26 -12.46
C THR A 133 -17.59 -3.40 -11.48
N SER A 134 -16.44 -4.03 -11.67
CA SER A 134 -15.97 -5.22 -10.98
C SER A 134 -14.59 -4.88 -10.47
N SER A 135 -14.44 -4.99 -9.15
CA SER A 135 -13.25 -4.66 -8.39
C SER A 135 -11.96 -5.03 -9.14
N THR A 136 -11.17 -4.03 -9.52
CA THR A 136 -9.88 -4.26 -10.19
C THR A 136 -8.78 -4.22 -9.14
N CYS A 137 -7.93 -5.23 -9.10
CA CYS A 137 -6.83 -5.27 -8.12
C CYS A 137 -5.75 -4.23 -8.45
N ILE A 138 -5.01 -3.80 -7.42
CA ILE A 138 -3.94 -2.79 -7.55
C ILE A 138 -2.85 -3.16 -8.57
N HIS A 139 -2.66 -4.46 -8.86
CA HIS A 139 -1.64 -4.93 -9.81
C HIS A 139 -1.80 -4.35 -11.20
N TRP A 140 -3.03 -4.22 -11.71
CA TRP A 140 -3.24 -3.68 -13.05
C TRP A 140 -2.79 -2.23 -13.14
N TYR A 141 -3.14 -1.41 -12.14
CA TYR A 141 -2.73 -0.01 -12.05
C TYR A 141 -1.21 0.16 -11.93
N LEU A 142 -0.55 -0.70 -11.16
CA LEU A 142 0.92 -0.67 -11.04
C LEU A 142 1.63 -1.05 -12.35
N LEU A 143 1.01 -1.86 -13.20
CA LEU A 143 1.56 -2.23 -14.51
C LEU A 143 1.32 -1.15 -15.58
N THR A 144 0.18 -0.46 -15.55
CA THR A 144 -0.14 0.57 -16.56
C THR A 144 0.60 1.88 -16.36
N ARG A 145 1.03 2.24 -15.14
CA ARG A 145 1.86 3.44 -14.88
C ARG A 145 3.33 3.30 -15.28
N ARG A 146 3.81 2.09 -15.61
CA ARG A 146 5.17 1.87 -16.15
C ARG A 146 5.28 2.05 -17.67
N MET A 147 4.18 2.34 -18.35
CA MET A 147 4.14 2.60 -19.80
C MET A 147 3.95 4.08 -20.15
N ARG A 148 4.32 4.99 -19.24
CA ARG A 148 4.44 6.43 -19.50
C ARG A 148 5.85 6.89 -19.17
#